data_AF-A0A1F2QLG5-F1
#
_entry.id   AF-A0A1F2QLG5-F1
#
_cell.length_a   1.000
_cell.length_b   1.000
_cell.length_c   1.000
_cell.angle_alpha   90.00
_cell.angle_beta   90.00
_cell.angle_gamma   90.00
#
_symmetry.space_group_name_H-M   'P 1'
#
loop_
_entity.id
_entity.type
_entity.pdbx_description
1 polymer ?
#
loop_
_entity_poly.entity_id
_entity_poly.type
_entity_poly.pdbx_seq_one_letter_code
_entity_poly.pdbx_strand_id
1 'polypeptide(L)'
;MRKFSSCLIAAFVASLFVSVAWAQQLDLPRPSPKATVTQTVGLTDVTIAYCRPSVRGRAIWGGLVPYDQVWRTGANEATTITFADDVTIEATTLPAGTYGLFTVPGKDEWTVVFNKGAKQWGAYEYKQAEDALRIKAKPQPAEFHEVMTFSFPAVSTESAQVALAWEKLRVSFTFKVDTINKVLAASRKAVADAKPDDWRTPYRAAAFCLDNNVNAADAKAWLAKSVAVKETMYNLSGQARMLAMEGKKADAIALAKKAIAVGKTADAKADTSMVDNLIKEWEK
;
A
#
# COMPACT_ATOMS: atom_id res chain seq x y z
N MET A 1 -42.58 88.19 -0.40
CA MET A 1 -43.56 87.13 -0.07
C MET A 1 -43.01 85.79 -0.53
N ARG A 2 -42.52 84.96 0.38
CA ARG A 2 -42.08 83.58 0.08
C ARG A 2 -42.58 82.65 1.19
N LYS A 3 -43.25 81.58 0.73
CA LYS A 3 -44.03 80.61 1.48
C LYS A 3 -43.15 79.58 2.18
N PHE A 4 -43.64 79.06 3.30
CA PHE A 4 -43.10 77.91 4.03
C PHE A 4 -44.07 76.71 3.91
N SER A 5 -43.45 75.52 3.95
CA SER A 5 -43.96 74.24 4.47
C SER A 5 -44.86 73.33 3.62
N SER A 6 -44.34 72.12 3.34
CA SER A 6 -44.86 70.80 3.78
C SER A 6 -44.98 69.71 2.71
N CYS A 7 -44.66 68.49 3.19
CA CYS A 7 -45.15 67.15 2.83
C CYS A 7 -44.25 66.19 2.03
N LEU A 8 -43.95 65.09 2.74
CA LEU A 8 -43.33 63.82 2.35
C LEU A 8 -44.03 63.13 1.18
N ILE A 9 -43.25 62.44 0.34
CA ILE A 9 -43.66 61.21 -0.34
C ILE A 9 -42.49 60.21 -0.25
N ALA A 10 -42.70 59.10 0.45
CA ALA A 10 -41.78 57.98 0.54
C ALA A 10 -41.91 57.11 -0.73
N ALA A 11 -40.80 56.89 -1.45
CA ALA A 11 -40.74 56.01 -2.61
C ALA A 11 -40.18 54.63 -2.20
N PHE A 12 -41.01 53.61 -2.33
CA PHE A 12 -40.70 52.20 -2.07
C PHE A 12 -40.00 51.61 -3.30
N VAL A 13 -38.68 51.37 -3.22
CA VAL A 13 -37.92 50.71 -4.30
C VAL A 13 -37.94 49.19 -4.05
N ALA A 14 -38.78 48.48 -4.81
CA ALA A 14 -38.80 47.03 -4.83
C ALA A 14 -37.74 46.50 -5.79
N SER A 15 -36.60 46.07 -5.25
CA SER A 15 -35.53 45.39 -5.97
C SER A 15 -35.94 43.96 -6.29
N LEU A 16 -36.23 43.67 -7.57
CA LEU A 16 -36.42 42.31 -8.09
C LEU A 16 -35.08 41.56 -8.06
N PHE A 17 -34.87 40.72 -7.05
CA PHE A 17 -33.86 39.67 -7.07
C PHE A 17 -34.38 38.53 -7.94
N VAL A 18 -33.91 38.45 -9.19
CA VAL A 18 -34.04 37.23 -9.99
C VAL A 18 -32.99 36.26 -9.50
N SER A 19 -33.40 35.32 -8.64
CA SER A 19 -32.60 34.16 -8.28
C SER A 19 -32.48 33.25 -9.50
N VAL A 20 -31.30 33.23 -10.12
CA VAL A 20 -30.96 32.21 -11.11
C VAL A 20 -30.81 30.90 -10.33
N ALA A 21 -31.89 30.13 -10.26
CA ALA A 21 -31.83 28.77 -9.72
C ALA A 21 -30.95 27.95 -10.68
N TRP A 22 -29.70 27.68 -10.29
CA TRP A 22 -28.93 26.60 -10.90
C TRP A 22 -29.75 25.33 -10.76
N ALA A 23 -30.28 24.82 -11.89
CA ALA A 23 -30.91 23.52 -11.92
C ALA A 23 -29.92 22.52 -11.32
N GLN A 24 -30.29 21.91 -10.18
CA GLN A 24 -29.51 20.81 -9.62
C GLN A 24 -29.46 19.74 -10.71
N GLN A 25 -28.25 19.48 -11.22
CA GLN A 25 -28.00 18.43 -12.19
C GLN A 25 -28.53 17.11 -11.60
N LEU A 26 -29.55 16.54 -12.23
CA LEU A 26 -30.19 15.31 -11.77
C LEU A 26 -29.14 14.18 -11.72
N ASP A 27 -28.84 13.71 -10.52
CA ASP A 27 -27.87 12.62 -10.31
C ASP A 27 -28.59 11.28 -10.46
N LEU A 28 -28.36 10.61 -11.59
CA LEU A 28 -28.93 9.31 -11.92
C LEU A 28 -27.91 8.19 -11.68
N PRO A 29 -28.36 6.98 -11.30
CA PRO A 29 -27.47 5.82 -11.18
C PRO A 29 -26.67 5.59 -12.46
N ARG A 30 -25.34 5.56 -12.33
CA ARG A 30 -24.44 5.34 -13.47
C ARG A 30 -24.51 3.87 -13.92
N PRO A 31 -24.57 3.58 -15.23
CA PRO A 31 -24.50 2.21 -15.74
C PRO A 31 -23.22 1.45 -15.33
N SER A 32 -22.14 2.19 -15.08
CA SER A 32 -20.89 1.68 -14.52
C SER A 32 -20.61 2.43 -13.21
N PRO A 33 -21.05 1.88 -12.06
CA PRO A 33 -20.84 2.50 -10.77
C PRO A 33 -19.35 2.68 -10.45
N LYS A 34 -19.04 3.71 -9.66
CA LYS A 34 -17.70 3.92 -9.12
C LYS A 34 -17.41 2.89 -8.04
N ALA A 35 -16.15 2.49 -7.95
CA ALA A 35 -15.63 1.68 -6.86
C ALA A 35 -14.19 2.06 -6.56
N THR A 36 -13.80 1.76 -5.33
CA THR A 36 -12.43 1.93 -4.85
C THR A 36 -12.00 0.68 -4.12
N VAL A 37 -10.77 0.26 -4.32
CA VAL A 37 -10.11 -0.77 -3.51
C VAL A 37 -8.80 -0.21 -2.98
N THR A 38 -8.55 -0.40 -1.70
CA THR A 38 -7.32 0.03 -1.02
C THR A 38 -6.66 -1.16 -0.34
N GLN A 39 -5.34 -1.22 -0.41
CA GLN A 39 -4.52 -2.22 0.27
C GLN A 39 -3.26 -1.55 0.84
N THR A 40 -3.01 -1.79 2.13
CA THR A 40 -1.71 -1.48 2.74
C THR A 40 -0.76 -2.65 2.48
N VAL A 41 0.40 -2.37 1.87
CA VAL A 41 1.47 -3.35 1.62
C VAL A 41 2.67 -2.92 2.44
N GLY A 42 3.02 -3.71 3.45
CA GLY A 42 3.98 -3.30 4.47
C GLY A 42 3.52 -2.03 5.18
N LEU A 43 4.13 -0.88 4.82
CA LEU A 43 3.77 0.44 5.35
C LEU A 43 3.21 1.40 4.28
N THR A 44 3.00 0.92 3.05
CA THR A 44 2.62 1.75 1.90
C THR A 44 1.18 1.45 1.50
N ASP A 45 0.33 2.48 1.50
CA ASP A 45 -1.03 2.38 1.01
C ASP A 45 -1.08 2.48 -0.53
N VAL A 46 -1.88 1.60 -1.13
CA VAL A 46 -2.16 1.59 -2.57
C VAL A 46 -3.67 1.62 -2.78
N THR A 47 -4.14 2.59 -3.57
CA THR A 47 -5.57 2.80 -3.85
C THR A 47 -5.83 2.77 -5.34
N ILE A 48 -6.81 1.96 -5.76
CA ILE A 48 -7.30 1.92 -7.14
C ILE A 48 -8.75 2.42 -7.14
N ALA A 49 -9.00 3.52 -7.85
CA ALA A 49 -10.35 4.07 -8.04
C ALA A 49 -10.75 3.97 -9.52
N TYR A 50 -11.92 3.39 -9.78
CA TYR A 50 -12.34 2.99 -11.12
C TYR A 50 -13.86 2.96 -11.25
N CYS A 51 -14.37 3.05 -12.48
CA CYS A 51 -15.78 2.71 -12.77
C CYS A 51 -15.87 1.30 -13.34
N ARG A 52 -16.82 0.51 -12.85
CA ARG A 52 -16.92 -0.93 -13.09
C ARG A 52 -17.95 -1.27 -14.17
N PRO A 53 -17.57 -1.48 -15.45
CA PRO A 53 -18.50 -1.94 -16.47
C PRO A 53 -18.94 -3.39 -16.25
N SER A 54 -20.14 -3.71 -16.72
CA SER A 54 -20.69 -5.07 -16.72
C SER A 54 -20.62 -5.69 -18.12
N VAL A 55 -20.56 -7.02 -18.22
CA VAL A 55 -20.53 -7.73 -19.50
C VAL A 55 -21.84 -7.55 -20.27
N ARG A 56 -22.98 -7.82 -19.62
CA ARG A 56 -24.35 -7.70 -20.17
C ARG A 56 -24.53 -8.42 -21.52
N GLY A 57 -23.99 -9.63 -21.63
CA GLY A 57 -24.10 -10.46 -22.84
C GLY A 57 -23.36 -9.94 -24.08
N ARG A 58 -22.49 -8.94 -23.94
CA ARG A 58 -21.71 -8.37 -25.05
C ARG A 58 -20.37 -9.07 -25.21
N ALA A 59 -19.83 -9.08 -26.42
CA ALA A 59 -18.43 -9.41 -26.65
C ALA A 59 -17.53 -8.31 -26.07
N ILE A 60 -16.72 -8.66 -25.07
CA ILE A 60 -15.85 -7.70 -24.37
C ILE A 60 -14.56 -7.52 -25.15
N TRP A 61 -13.75 -8.57 -25.26
CA TRP A 61 -12.43 -8.49 -25.87
C TRP A 61 -12.52 -8.59 -27.39
N GLY A 62 -11.97 -7.60 -28.10
CA GLY A 62 -12.14 -7.44 -29.54
C GLY A 62 -13.50 -6.88 -29.95
N GLY A 63 -14.39 -6.60 -29.00
CA GLY A 63 -15.69 -5.96 -29.21
C GLY A 63 -15.74 -4.61 -28.49
N LEU A 64 -16.33 -4.58 -27.30
CA LEU A 64 -16.40 -3.37 -26.47
C LEU A 64 -15.02 -2.78 -26.15
N VAL A 65 -14.04 -3.65 -25.92
CA VAL A 65 -12.64 -3.31 -25.72
C VAL A 65 -11.88 -3.79 -26.96
N PRO A 66 -11.58 -2.91 -27.92
CA PRO A 66 -10.82 -3.27 -29.10
C PRO A 66 -9.39 -3.66 -28.73
N TYR A 67 -8.85 -4.66 -29.43
CA TYR A 67 -7.44 -5.02 -29.31
C TYR A 67 -6.56 -3.94 -29.96
N ASP A 68 -5.32 -3.86 -29.48
CA ASP A 68 -4.24 -3.00 -29.99
C ASP A 68 -4.57 -1.50 -29.94
N GLN A 69 -5.55 -1.13 -29.12
CA GLN A 69 -5.94 0.25 -28.86
C GLN A 69 -5.84 0.59 -27.37
N VAL A 70 -5.51 1.84 -27.08
CA VAL A 70 -5.45 2.35 -25.71
C VAL A 70 -6.87 2.37 -25.13
N TRP A 71 -7.01 1.72 -23.97
CA TRP A 71 -8.22 1.67 -23.18
C TRP A 71 -7.94 2.25 -21.79
N ARG A 72 -8.89 3.03 -21.28
CA ARG A 72 -8.88 3.63 -19.94
C ARG A 72 -8.98 2.65 -18.77
N THR A 73 -8.91 1.36 -19.08
CA THR A 73 -9.01 0.24 -18.13
C THR A 73 -10.22 0.36 -17.19
N GLY A 74 -11.38 0.71 -17.75
CA GLY A 74 -12.64 0.91 -17.05
C GLY A 74 -13.70 1.59 -17.91
N ALA A 75 -14.67 2.23 -17.24
CA ALA A 75 -15.73 3.03 -17.85
C ALA A 75 -15.67 4.49 -17.39
N ASN A 76 -16.34 5.42 -18.09
CA ASN A 76 -16.39 6.85 -17.70
C ASN A 76 -15.00 7.49 -17.52
N GLU A 77 -14.67 7.94 -16.31
CA GLU A 77 -13.34 8.40 -15.91
C GLU A 77 -12.29 7.28 -16.04
N ALA A 78 -11.05 7.63 -16.42
CA ALA A 78 -9.95 6.68 -16.44
C ALA A 78 -9.71 6.09 -15.04
N THR A 79 -9.38 4.80 -15.00
CA THR A 79 -8.98 4.17 -13.75
C THR A 79 -7.73 4.86 -13.22
N THR A 80 -7.68 5.11 -11.92
CA THR A 80 -6.50 5.67 -11.26
C THR A 80 -5.92 4.68 -10.28
N ILE A 81 -4.60 4.68 -10.17
CA ILE A 81 -3.85 3.97 -9.13
C ILE A 81 -2.97 4.98 -8.40
N THR A 82 -3.06 4.99 -7.08
CA THR A 82 -2.29 5.87 -6.21
C THR A 82 -1.39 5.04 -5.32
N PHE A 83 -0.11 5.37 -5.30
CA PHE A 83 0.88 4.82 -4.39
C PHE A 83 1.29 5.90 -3.38
N ALA A 84 1.16 5.61 -2.08
CA ALA A 84 1.55 6.53 -1.02
C ALA A 84 3.07 6.76 -0.94
N ASP A 85 3.85 5.83 -1.48
CA ASP A 85 5.30 5.87 -1.54
C ASP A 85 5.79 5.36 -2.89
N ASP A 86 7.09 5.53 -3.14
CA ASP A 86 7.78 4.92 -4.28
C ASP A 86 7.60 3.40 -4.26
N VAL A 87 7.32 2.84 -5.43
CA VAL A 87 7.17 1.40 -5.64
C VAL A 87 8.08 0.94 -6.76
N THR A 88 8.45 -0.34 -6.75
CA THR A 88 9.15 -0.96 -7.88
C THR A 88 8.21 -1.89 -8.61
N ILE A 89 8.03 -1.67 -9.91
CA ILE A 89 7.21 -2.51 -10.77
C ILE A 89 8.14 -3.12 -11.82
N GLU A 90 8.19 -4.45 -11.88
CA GLU A 90 9.25 -5.18 -12.57
C GLU A 90 10.65 -4.76 -12.06
N ALA A 91 11.45 -4.10 -12.90
CA ALA A 91 12.77 -3.57 -12.56
C ALA A 91 12.81 -2.02 -12.50
N THR A 92 11.65 -1.36 -12.61
CA THR A 92 11.57 0.10 -12.68
C THR A 92 10.96 0.67 -11.41
N THR A 93 11.64 1.64 -10.81
CA THR A 93 11.09 2.44 -9.72
C THR A 93 10.10 3.47 -10.26
N LEU A 94 8.87 3.42 -9.76
CA LEU A 94 7.82 4.40 -10.02
C LEU A 94 7.64 5.27 -8.77
N PRO A 95 7.86 6.60 -8.85
CA PRO A 95 7.70 7.48 -7.71
C PRO A 95 6.29 7.46 -7.12
N ALA A 96 6.18 7.81 -5.83
CA ALA A 96 4.90 8.04 -5.16
C ALA A 96 4.02 9.01 -5.95
N GLY A 97 2.71 8.74 -5.98
CA GLY A 97 1.77 9.61 -6.68
C GLY A 97 0.55 8.87 -7.25
N THR A 98 -0.29 9.65 -7.91
CA THR A 98 -1.49 9.16 -8.60
C THR A 98 -1.24 9.10 -10.10
N TYR A 99 -1.49 7.94 -10.68
CA TYR A 99 -1.33 7.66 -12.10
C TYR A 99 -2.66 7.22 -12.70
N GLY A 100 -2.92 7.62 -13.95
CA GLY A 100 -3.94 7.01 -14.78
C GLY A 100 -3.47 5.64 -15.23
N LEU A 101 -4.31 4.62 -15.00
CA LEU A 101 -4.05 3.25 -15.41
C LEU A 101 -4.73 3.03 -16.76
N PHE A 102 -3.92 2.94 -17.80
CA PHE A 102 -4.36 2.58 -19.15
C PHE A 102 -3.84 1.20 -19.52
N THR A 103 -4.51 0.57 -20.48
CA THR A 103 -4.07 -0.69 -21.05
C THR A 103 -4.15 -0.66 -22.56
N VAL A 104 -3.24 -1.34 -23.23
CA VAL A 104 -3.35 -1.71 -24.65
C VAL A 104 -3.53 -3.22 -24.69
N PRO A 105 -4.78 -3.72 -24.78
CA PRO A 105 -5.05 -5.16 -24.79
C PRO A 105 -4.59 -5.78 -26.10
N GLY A 106 -3.80 -6.84 -26.03
CA GLY A 106 -3.55 -7.75 -27.16
C GLY A 106 -4.17 -9.12 -26.90
N LYS A 107 -4.09 -10.03 -27.88
CA LYS A 107 -4.57 -11.40 -27.72
C LYS A 107 -3.71 -12.21 -26.74
N ASP A 108 -2.39 -12.09 -26.87
CA ASP A 108 -1.42 -12.88 -26.10
C ASP A 108 -0.67 -12.07 -25.04
N GLU A 109 -0.59 -10.76 -25.22
CA GLU A 109 0.15 -9.86 -24.34
C GLU A 109 -0.55 -8.51 -24.27
N TRP A 110 -0.63 -7.95 -23.07
CA TRP A 110 -1.15 -6.61 -22.84
C TRP A 110 -0.02 -5.68 -22.44
N THR A 111 -0.17 -4.40 -22.77
CA THR A 111 0.66 -3.35 -22.21
C THR A 111 -0.15 -2.64 -21.13
N VAL A 112 0.34 -2.62 -19.88
CA VAL A 112 -0.23 -1.82 -18.79
C VAL A 112 0.58 -0.53 -18.68
N VAL A 113 -0.10 0.60 -18.57
CA VAL A 113 0.50 1.93 -18.66
C VAL A 113 0.13 2.75 -17.43
N PHE A 114 1.14 3.31 -16.79
CA PHE A 114 1.00 4.28 -15.70
C PHE A 114 1.26 5.67 -16.29
N ASN A 115 0.21 6.47 -16.44
CA ASN A 115 0.26 7.76 -17.11
C ASN A 115 0.09 8.92 -16.11
N LYS A 116 0.83 10.02 -16.26
CA LYS A 116 0.78 11.18 -15.36
C LYS A 116 -0.53 11.98 -15.47
N GLY A 117 -1.22 11.93 -16.62
CA GLY A 117 -2.55 12.50 -16.86
C GLY A 117 -3.67 11.69 -16.21
N ALA A 118 -3.65 11.57 -14.87
CA ALA A 118 -4.50 10.63 -14.14
C ALA A 118 -6.00 10.97 -14.13
N LYS A 119 -6.36 12.25 -14.27
CA LYS A 119 -7.75 12.72 -14.13
C LYS A 119 -8.33 13.08 -15.50
N GLN A 120 -8.61 12.05 -16.30
CA GLN A 120 -9.21 12.24 -17.62
C GLN A 120 -10.50 11.43 -17.77
N TRP A 121 -11.42 11.94 -18.58
CA TRP A 121 -12.59 11.19 -19.01
C TRP A 121 -12.26 10.40 -20.27
N GLY A 122 -12.52 9.10 -20.27
CA GLY A 122 -12.18 8.29 -21.44
C GLY A 122 -10.67 8.04 -21.57
N ALA A 123 -10.23 7.87 -22.82
CA ALA A 123 -8.81 7.86 -23.22
C ALA A 123 -8.55 8.91 -24.33
N TYR A 124 -9.43 9.91 -24.46
CA TYR A 124 -9.39 10.88 -25.56
C TYR A 124 -8.24 11.88 -25.43
N GLU A 125 -7.87 12.18 -24.19
CA GLU A 125 -6.78 13.09 -23.85
C GLU A 125 -5.47 12.34 -23.60
N TYR A 126 -5.45 11.03 -23.86
CA TYR A 126 -4.28 10.19 -23.65
C TYR A 126 -3.11 10.66 -24.51
N LYS A 127 -1.97 10.90 -23.85
CA LYS A 127 -0.69 11.23 -24.50
C LYS A 127 0.37 10.26 -24.03
N GLN A 128 0.94 9.50 -24.96
CA GLN A 128 2.03 8.58 -24.67
C GLN A 128 3.27 9.29 -24.07
N ALA A 129 3.49 10.57 -24.39
CA ALA A 129 4.56 11.37 -23.79
C ALA A 129 4.40 11.58 -22.26
N GLU A 130 3.21 11.35 -21.72
CA GLU A 130 2.92 11.44 -20.28
C GLU A 130 3.01 10.08 -19.57
N ASP A 131 3.37 9.01 -20.29
CA ASP A 131 3.60 7.69 -19.69
C ASP A 131 4.82 7.72 -18.77
N ALA A 132 4.61 7.43 -17.49
CA ALA A 132 5.68 7.26 -16.52
C ALA A 132 6.29 5.85 -16.59
N LEU A 133 5.46 4.84 -16.91
CA LEU A 133 5.89 3.46 -17.02
C LEU A 133 4.96 2.67 -17.96
N ARG A 134 5.54 1.75 -18.73
CA ARG A 134 4.84 0.71 -19.46
C ARG A 134 5.41 -0.66 -19.07
N ILE A 135 4.53 -1.59 -18.75
CA ILE A 135 4.90 -2.98 -18.43
C ILE A 135 4.13 -3.94 -19.31
N LYS A 136 4.67 -5.15 -19.47
CA LYS A 136 3.99 -6.22 -20.19
C LYS A 136 3.29 -7.14 -19.20
N ALA A 137 2.06 -7.54 -19.52
CA ALA A 137 1.30 -8.46 -18.71
C ALA A 137 0.59 -9.46 -19.60
N LYS A 138 0.69 -10.75 -19.25
CA LYS A 138 0.03 -11.83 -20.01
C LYS A 138 -1.40 -12.01 -19.49
N PRO A 139 -2.45 -11.83 -20.32
CA PRO A 139 -3.80 -12.20 -19.93
C PRO A 139 -3.89 -13.71 -19.70
N GLN A 140 -4.63 -14.10 -18.67
CA GLN A 140 -4.86 -15.49 -18.29
C GLN A 140 -6.35 -15.79 -18.32
N PRO A 141 -6.75 -17.03 -18.66
CA PRO A 141 -8.10 -17.50 -18.42
C PRO A 141 -8.48 -17.36 -16.94
N ALA A 142 -9.72 -16.96 -16.69
CA ALA A 142 -10.28 -16.81 -15.35
C ALA A 142 -11.75 -17.26 -15.34
N GLU A 143 -12.29 -17.47 -14.14
CA GLU A 143 -13.74 -17.65 -13.96
C GLU A 143 -14.51 -16.43 -14.47
N PHE A 144 -15.75 -16.65 -14.91
CA PHE A 144 -16.58 -15.58 -15.46
C PHE A 144 -16.90 -14.51 -14.41
N HIS A 145 -16.53 -13.26 -14.69
CA HIS A 145 -16.84 -12.09 -13.88
C HIS A 145 -17.76 -11.13 -14.65
N GLU A 146 -19.02 -11.05 -14.24
CA GLU A 146 -20.01 -10.15 -14.85
C GLU A 146 -19.60 -8.68 -14.73
N VAL A 147 -18.99 -8.29 -13.62
CA VAL A 147 -18.58 -6.91 -13.34
C VAL A 147 -17.07 -6.84 -13.24
N MET A 148 -16.47 -5.91 -13.98
CA MET A 148 -15.02 -5.67 -13.97
C MET A 148 -14.53 -5.38 -12.55
N THR A 149 -13.49 -6.07 -12.08
CA THR A 149 -13.04 -6.01 -10.68
C THR A 149 -11.53 -5.86 -10.58
N PHE A 150 -11.06 -4.89 -9.79
CA PHE A 150 -9.69 -4.85 -9.30
C PHE A 150 -9.59 -5.48 -7.91
N SER A 151 -8.50 -6.22 -7.67
CA SER A 151 -8.23 -6.91 -6.41
C SER A 151 -6.72 -7.04 -6.14
N PHE A 152 -6.38 -7.40 -4.91
CA PHE A 152 -5.01 -7.72 -4.49
C PHE A 152 -4.93 -9.20 -4.08
N PRO A 153 -4.83 -10.15 -5.05
CA PRO A 153 -4.94 -11.58 -4.75
C PRO A 153 -3.77 -12.16 -3.95
N ALA A 154 -2.63 -11.47 -3.89
CA ALA A 154 -1.47 -11.87 -3.10
C ALA A 154 -0.80 -10.64 -2.51
N VAL A 155 -0.58 -10.65 -1.19
CA VAL A 155 0.04 -9.55 -0.43
C VAL A 155 1.07 -10.15 0.53
N SER A 156 2.25 -9.53 0.58
CA SER A 156 3.32 -9.80 1.52
C SER A 156 3.80 -8.50 2.16
N THR A 157 4.79 -8.58 3.04
CA THR A 157 5.41 -7.40 3.67
C THR A 157 6.06 -6.44 2.67
N GLU A 158 6.54 -6.94 1.53
CA GLU A 158 7.35 -6.17 0.57
C GLU A 158 6.78 -6.15 -0.84
N SER A 159 5.66 -6.81 -1.09
CA SER A 159 5.07 -6.85 -2.43
C SER A 159 3.60 -7.18 -2.40
N ALA A 160 2.89 -6.75 -3.45
CA ALA A 160 1.56 -7.24 -3.73
C ALA A 160 1.35 -7.41 -5.24
N GLN A 161 0.46 -8.33 -5.58
CA GLN A 161 -0.07 -8.47 -6.93
C GLN A 161 -1.36 -7.65 -7.04
N VAL A 162 -1.49 -6.87 -8.11
CA VAL A 162 -2.75 -6.25 -8.54
C VAL A 162 -3.32 -7.11 -9.65
N ALA A 163 -4.62 -7.41 -9.59
CA ALA A 163 -5.31 -8.14 -10.64
C ALA A 163 -6.60 -7.44 -11.08
N LEU A 164 -6.75 -7.31 -12.39
CA LEU A 164 -7.99 -6.96 -13.07
C LEU A 164 -8.66 -8.25 -13.57
N ALA A 165 -9.88 -8.53 -13.13
CA ALA A 165 -10.71 -9.65 -13.61
C ALA A 165 -12.00 -9.13 -14.24
N TRP A 166 -12.31 -9.57 -15.46
CA TRP A 166 -13.55 -9.24 -16.16
C TRP A 166 -13.85 -10.23 -17.27
N GLU A 167 -15.13 -10.60 -17.42
CA GLU A 167 -15.52 -11.70 -18.30
C GLU A 167 -14.69 -12.95 -17.93
N LYS A 168 -14.02 -13.63 -18.85
CA LYS A 168 -13.23 -14.84 -18.61
C LYS A 168 -11.73 -14.56 -18.62
N LEU A 169 -11.32 -13.31 -18.49
CA LEU A 169 -9.90 -12.94 -18.44
C LEU A 169 -9.53 -12.30 -17.10
N ARG A 170 -8.31 -12.62 -16.67
CA ARG A 170 -7.57 -11.92 -15.63
C ARG A 170 -6.25 -11.41 -16.21
N VAL A 171 -5.88 -10.18 -15.92
CA VAL A 171 -4.53 -9.65 -16.13
C VAL A 171 -4.00 -9.12 -14.80
N SER A 172 -2.72 -9.36 -14.53
CA SER A 172 -2.11 -9.00 -13.25
C SER A 172 -0.68 -8.50 -13.43
N PHE A 173 -0.26 -7.64 -12.50
CA PHE A 173 1.14 -7.24 -12.35
C PHE A 173 1.49 -7.20 -10.86
N THR A 174 2.77 -7.26 -10.55
CA THR A 174 3.28 -7.21 -9.18
C THR A 174 4.12 -5.96 -8.99
N PHE A 175 3.93 -5.31 -7.84
CA PHE A 175 4.78 -4.22 -7.38
C PHE A 175 5.42 -4.59 -6.05
N LYS A 176 6.58 -4.00 -5.78
CA LYS A 176 7.32 -4.10 -4.53
C LYS A 176 7.37 -2.74 -3.83
N VAL A 177 7.45 -2.78 -2.51
CA VAL A 177 7.59 -1.62 -1.62
C VAL A 177 8.83 -1.77 -0.77
N ASP A 178 9.44 -0.66 -0.37
CA ASP A 178 10.70 -0.66 0.38
C ASP A 178 10.48 -0.71 1.91
N THR A 179 9.65 -1.66 2.35
CA THR A 179 9.23 -1.77 3.76
C THR A 179 10.41 -1.99 4.69
N ILE A 180 11.31 -2.91 4.33
CA ILE A 180 12.45 -3.25 5.19
C ILE A 180 13.34 -2.04 5.43
N ASN A 181 13.75 -1.31 4.38
CA ASN A 181 14.63 -0.16 4.58
C ASN A 181 13.94 0.99 5.32
N LYS A 182 12.64 1.20 5.12
CA LYS A 182 11.87 2.19 5.92
C LYS A 182 11.87 1.83 7.40
N VAL A 183 11.58 0.58 7.74
CA VAL A 183 11.59 0.13 9.14
C VAL A 183 12.98 0.25 9.74
N LEU A 184 14.03 -0.07 8.99
CA LEU A 184 15.42 0.06 9.45
C LEU A 184 15.82 1.53 9.67
N ALA A 185 15.46 2.43 8.75
CA ALA A 185 15.71 3.86 8.91
C ALA A 185 15.00 4.43 10.14
N ALA A 186 13.71 4.07 10.33
CA ALA A 186 12.95 4.45 11.51
C ALA A 186 13.53 3.84 12.80
N SER A 187 13.99 2.59 12.73
CA SER A 187 14.63 1.89 13.85
C SER A 187 15.95 2.54 14.25
N ARG A 188 16.81 2.91 13.30
CA ARG A 188 18.06 3.63 13.56
C ARG A 188 17.80 4.94 14.30
N LYS A 189 16.82 5.71 13.84
CA LYS A 189 16.40 6.96 14.49
C LYS A 189 15.87 6.70 15.91
N ALA A 190 14.91 5.78 16.05
CA ALA A 190 14.30 5.48 17.34
C ALA A 190 15.31 4.96 18.36
N VAL A 191 16.28 4.14 17.94
CA VAL A 191 17.34 3.64 18.82
C VAL A 191 18.33 4.74 19.18
N ALA A 192 18.65 5.66 18.27
CA ALA A 192 19.49 6.82 18.58
C ALA A 192 18.83 7.72 19.64
N ASP A 193 17.51 7.94 19.51
CA ASP A 193 16.71 8.82 20.39
C ASP A 193 16.22 8.11 21.67
N ALA A 194 16.51 6.82 21.85
CA ALA A 194 16.02 6.02 22.97
C ALA A 194 16.58 6.54 24.31
N LYS A 195 15.70 6.61 25.32
CA LYS A 195 16.08 7.00 26.69
C LYS A 195 17.07 5.99 27.30
N PRO A 196 17.93 6.40 28.25
CA PRO A 196 18.91 5.51 28.86
C PRO A 196 18.32 4.26 29.55
N ASP A 197 17.06 4.31 29.98
CA ASP A 197 16.32 3.21 30.63
C ASP A 197 15.45 2.39 29.65
N ASP A 198 15.42 2.76 28.37
CA ASP A 198 14.63 2.09 27.35
C ASP A 198 15.40 0.94 26.69
N TRP A 199 15.31 -0.24 27.30
CA TRP A 199 15.81 -1.47 26.72
C TRP A 199 14.92 -1.99 25.56
N ARG A 200 13.64 -1.57 25.48
CA ARG A 200 12.63 -2.17 24.60
C ARG A 200 12.81 -1.71 23.17
N THR A 201 13.03 -0.41 22.94
CA THR A 201 13.22 0.15 21.60
C THR A 201 14.38 -0.53 20.84
N PRO A 202 15.61 -0.60 21.38
CA PRO A 202 16.71 -1.33 20.73
C PRO A 202 16.43 -2.83 20.57
N TYR A 203 15.76 -3.47 21.53
CA TYR A 203 15.36 -4.87 21.35
C TYR A 203 14.39 -5.06 20.17
N ARG A 204 13.32 -4.25 20.08
CA ARG A 204 12.31 -4.36 19.02
C ARG A 204 12.92 -4.12 17.63
N ALA A 205 13.83 -3.15 17.53
CA ALA A 205 14.58 -2.88 16.31
C ALA A 205 15.43 -4.09 15.90
N ALA A 206 16.12 -4.73 16.84
CA ALA A 206 16.91 -5.92 16.56
C ALA A 206 16.06 -7.15 16.26
N ALA A 207 14.93 -7.33 16.95
CA ALA A 207 13.99 -8.42 16.70
C ALA A 207 13.45 -8.34 15.26
N PHE A 208 13.10 -7.15 14.78
CA PHE A 208 12.73 -6.94 13.38
C PHE A 208 13.81 -7.43 12.40
N CYS A 209 15.08 -7.08 12.67
CA CYS A 209 16.21 -7.52 11.86
C CYS A 209 16.37 -9.05 11.85
N LEU A 210 16.25 -9.67 13.02
CA LEU A 210 16.33 -11.13 13.19
C LEU A 210 15.19 -11.88 12.50
N ASP A 211 13.97 -11.36 12.59
CA ASP A 211 12.76 -12.01 12.06
C ASP A 211 12.68 -11.90 10.53
N ASN A 212 13.30 -10.88 9.95
CA ASN A 212 13.38 -10.69 8.49
C ASN A 212 14.75 -11.12 7.91
N ASN A 213 15.68 -11.60 8.74
CA ASN A 213 17.04 -11.99 8.34
C ASN A 213 17.79 -10.87 7.59
N VAL A 214 17.74 -9.64 8.11
CA VAL A 214 18.35 -8.45 7.51
C VAL A 214 19.22 -7.70 8.52
N ASN A 215 20.23 -6.97 8.03
CA ASN A 215 21.04 -6.01 8.81
C ASN A 215 21.57 -6.58 10.14
N ALA A 216 22.22 -7.75 10.07
CA ALA A 216 22.80 -8.45 11.22
C ALA A 216 23.72 -7.56 12.10
N ALA A 217 24.44 -6.61 11.48
CA ALA A 217 25.30 -5.66 12.19
C ALA A 217 24.50 -4.74 13.12
N ASP A 218 23.43 -4.13 12.62
CA ASP A 218 22.53 -3.28 13.42
C ASP A 218 21.83 -4.12 14.50
N ALA A 219 21.34 -5.31 14.16
CA ALA A 219 20.72 -6.23 15.11
C ALA A 219 21.65 -6.52 16.30
N LYS A 220 22.92 -6.83 16.03
CA LYS A 220 23.93 -7.11 17.06
C LYS A 220 24.18 -5.90 17.95
N ALA A 221 24.36 -4.72 17.35
CA ALA A 221 24.61 -3.48 18.08
C ALA A 221 23.41 -3.10 18.96
N TRP A 222 22.19 -3.22 18.44
CA TRP A 222 20.97 -2.90 19.17
C TRP A 222 20.66 -3.91 20.28
N LEU A 223 20.91 -5.20 20.08
CA LEU A 223 20.81 -6.18 21.17
C LEU A 223 21.79 -5.88 22.30
N ALA A 224 23.04 -5.56 21.97
CA ALA A 224 24.04 -5.17 22.96
C ALA A 224 23.58 -3.92 23.75
N LYS A 225 23.05 -2.90 23.05
CA LYS A 225 22.49 -1.70 23.70
C LYS A 225 21.32 -2.06 24.63
N SER A 226 20.40 -2.91 24.20
CA SER A 226 19.25 -3.36 25.01
C SER A 226 19.69 -4.11 26.28
N VAL A 227 20.61 -5.07 26.14
CA VAL A 227 21.15 -5.88 27.23
C VAL A 227 21.88 -5.01 28.26
N ALA A 228 22.66 -4.02 27.81
CA ALA A 228 23.37 -3.09 28.68
C ALA A 228 22.44 -2.24 29.56
N VAL A 229 21.22 -1.96 29.09
CA VAL A 229 20.20 -1.27 29.89
C VAL A 229 19.57 -2.23 30.90
N LYS A 230 19.11 -3.40 30.42
CA LYS A 230 18.51 -4.43 31.27
C LYS A 230 18.55 -5.80 30.58
N GLU A 231 19.10 -6.79 31.25
CA GLU A 231 18.96 -8.19 30.80
C GLU A 231 17.49 -8.63 30.89
N THR A 232 16.98 -9.20 29.80
CA THR A 232 15.65 -9.79 29.72
C THR A 232 15.72 -11.10 28.97
N MET A 233 14.74 -11.98 29.16
CA MET A 233 14.63 -13.19 28.36
C MET A 233 14.61 -12.87 26.86
N TYR A 234 13.95 -11.79 26.46
CA TYR A 234 13.81 -11.38 25.07
C TYR A 234 15.14 -11.01 24.40
N ASN A 235 15.89 -10.07 24.97
CA ASN A 235 17.14 -9.60 24.36
C ASN A 235 18.27 -10.64 24.44
N LEU A 236 18.34 -11.44 25.51
CA LEU A 236 19.28 -12.55 25.60
C LEU A 236 18.95 -13.65 24.59
N SER A 237 17.66 -13.97 24.38
CA SER A 237 17.24 -14.91 23.33
C SER A 237 17.56 -14.38 21.93
N GLY A 238 17.44 -13.07 21.71
CA GLY A 238 17.87 -12.42 20.48
C GLY A 238 19.38 -12.59 20.22
N GLN A 239 20.22 -12.39 21.24
CA GLN A 239 21.65 -12.64 21.12
C GLN A 239 21.98 -14.13 20.89
N ALA A 240 21.23 -15.04 21.52
CA ALA A 240 21.37 -16.47 21.28
C ALA A 240 21.05 -16.84 19.82
N ARG A 241 19.98 -16.28 19.25
CA ARG A 241 19.65 -16.43 17.82
C ARG A 241 20.79 -15.95 16.92
N MET A 242 21.41 -14.81 17.21
CA MET A 242 22.59 -14.31 16.47
C MET A 242 23.76 -15.30 16.54
N LEU A 243 24.06 -15.86 17.72
CA LEU A 243 25.12 -16.85 17.88
C LEU A 243 24.84 -18.11 17.07
N ALA A 244 23.59 -18.59 17.04
CA ALA A 244 23.18 -19.73 16.25
C ALA A 244 23.34 -19.47 14.74
N MET A 245 22.97 -18.27 14.26
CA MET A 245 23.18 -17.84 12.86
C MET A 245 24.67 -17.76 12.51
N GLU A 246 25.54 -17.43 13.46
CA GLU A 246 27.01 -17.47 13.32
C GLU A 246 27.58 -18.91 13.41
N GLY A 247 26.74 -19.94 13.56
CA GLY A 247 27.15 -21.34 13.70
C GLY A 247 27.64 -21.74 15.11
N LYS A 248 27.59 -20.81 16.09
CA LYS A 248 28.02 -21.03 17.48
C LYS A 248 26.89 -21.62 18.32
N LYS A 249 26.41 -22.80 17.93
CA LYS A 249 25.26 -23.48 18.56
C LYS A 249 25.44 -23.69 20.07
N ALA A 250 26.63 -24.09 20.53
CA ALA A 250 26.90 -24.31 21.96
C ALA A 250 26.72 -23.02 22.78
N ASP A 251 27.29 -21.91 22.30
CA ASP A 251 27.18 -20.59 22.94
C ASP A 251 25.73 -20.09 22.89
N ALA A 252 25.03 -20.32 21.78
CA ALA A 252 23.62 -19.99 21.63
C ALA A 252 22.75 -20.72 22.66
N ILE A 253 22.95 -22.03 22.83
CA ILE A 253 22.20 -22.84 23.81
C ILE A 253 22.49 -22.35 25.24
N ALA A 254 23.76 -22.09 25.58
CA ALA A 254 24.12 -21.58 26.89
C ALA A 254 23.44 -20.23 27.19
N LEU A 255 23.44 -19.32 26.21
CA LEU A 255 22.82 -18.00 26.35
C LEU A 255 21.28 -18.08 26.40
N ALA A 256 20.66 -18.98 25.65
CA ALA A 256 19.22 -19.23 25.70
C ALA A 256 18.78 -19.81 27.05
N LYS A 257 19.56 -20.73 27.64
CA LYS A 257 19.31 -21.23 29.01
C LYS A 257 19.41 -20.11 30.05
N LYS A 258 20.38 -19.20 29.91
CA LYS A 258 20.45 -17.98 30.73
C LYS A 258 19.21 -17.11 30.53
N ALA A 259 18.76 -16.91 29.29
CA ALA A 259 17.56 -16.12 28.99
C ALA A 259 16.31 -16.65 29.70
N ILE A 260 16.11 -17.98 29.70
CA ILE A 260 15.03 -18.66 30.43
C ILE A 260 15.11 -18.39 31.92
N ALA A 261 16.31 -18.51 32.52
CA ALA A 261 16.51 -18.24 33.94
C ALA A 261 16.15 -16.79 34.29
N VAL A 262 16.63 -15.81 33.50
CA VAL A 262 16.30 -14.39 33.67
C VAL A 262 14.78 -14.14 33.55
N GLY A 263 14.12 -14.79 32.59
CA GLY A 263 12.67 -14.73 32.44
C GLY A 263 11.92 -15.23 33.69
N LYS A 264 12.27 -16.42 34.17
CA LYS A 264 11.66 -17.05 35.36
C LYS A 264 11.92 -16.28 36.65
N THR A 265 13.07 -15.62 36.78
CA THR A 265 13.35 -14.74 37.91
C THR A 265 12.48 -13.48 37.88
N ALA A 266 12.21 -12.93 36.70
CA ALA A 266 11.35 -11.75 36.55
C ALA A 266 9.86 -12.08 36.72
N ASP A 267 9.42 -13.24 36.23
CA ASP A 267 8.09 -13.80 36.40
C ASP A 267 8.16 -15.33 36.38
N ALA A 268 7.83 -15.97 37.50
CA ALA A 268 7.85 -17.43 37.60
C ALA A 268 6.90 -18.13 36.62
N LYS A 269 5.92 -17.42 36.06
CA LYS A 269 4.97 -17.90 35.05
C LYS A 269 5.36 -17.52 33.62
N ALA A 270 6.54 -16.96 33.39
CA ALA A 270 7.02 -16.59 32.06
C ALA A 270 6.97 -17.79 31.11
N ASP A 271 6.32 -17.61 29.95
CA ASP A 271 6.31 -18.62 28.89
C ASP A 271 7.68 -18.71 28.21
N THR A 272 8.33 -19.87 28.36
CA THR A 272 9.66 -20.14 27.82
C THR A 272 9.64 -20.99 26.55
N SER A 273 8.46 -21.37 26.06
CA SER A 273 8.28 -22.34 24.99
C SER A 273 9.02 -21.97 23.71
N MET A 274 9.04 -20.67 23.36
CA MET A 274 9.80 -20.18 22.20
C MET A 274 11.30 -20.48 22.34
N VAL A 275 11.88 -20.18 23.51
CA VAL A 275 13.32 -20.33 23.76
C VAL A 275 13.67 -21.82 23.91
N ASP A 276 12.80 -22.60 24.55
CA ASP A 276 12.95 -24.06 24.66
C ASP A 276 12.96 -24.73 23.29
N ASN A 277 12.10 -24.28 22.36
CA ASN A 277 12.08 -24.81 20.99
C ASN A 277 13.33 -24.45 20.19
N LEU A 278 13.86 -23.24 20.35
CA LEU A 278 15.14 -22.84 19.74
C LEU A 278 16.29 -23.72 20.25
N ILE A 279 16.35 -23.99 21.56
CA ILE A 279 17.37 -24.89 22.13
C ILE A 279 17.27 -26.28 21.51
N LYS A 280 16.06 -26.86 21.44
CA LYS A 280 15.84 -28.19 20.82
C LYS A 280 16.23 -28.22 19.35
N GLU A 281 16.04 -27.12 18.62
CA GLU A 281 16.46 -27.01 17.23
C GLU A 281 17.98 -27.01 17.10
N TRP A 282 18.68 -26.29 17.99
CA TRP A 282 20.14 -26.19 17.95
C TRP A 282 20.87 -27.42 18.51
N GLU A 283 20.19 -28.24 19.31
CA GLU A 283 20.70 -29.53 19.81
C GLU A 283 20.66 -30.66 18.75
N LYS A 284 19.94 -30.46 17.64
CA LYS A 284 19.96 -31.34 16.46
C LYS A 284 21.15 -31.02 15.56
#